data_AF-A0A067RFK2-F1
#
_entry.id   AF-A0A067RFK2-F1
#
_cell.length_a   1.000
_cell.length_b   1.000
_cell.length_c   1.000
_cell.angle_alpha   90.00
_cell.angle_beta   90.00
_cell.angle_gamma   90.00
#
_symmetry.space_group_name_H-M   'P 1'
#
loop_
_entity.id
_entity.type
_entity.pdbx_description
1 polymer ?
#
loop_
_entity_poly.entity_id
_entity_poly.type
_entity_poly.pdbx_seq_one_letter_code
_entity_poly.pdbx_strand_id
1 'polypeptide(L)' 'MSTLQVFENRVLRRIFGPKREDDGAWRKLHNDELKNLYSSPNIVRVIKSRRMRWAGHVARMDGTRGVEA' A
#
# COMPACT_ATOMS: atom_id res chain seq x y z
N MET A 1 -1.54 0.28 13.78
CA MET A 1 -1.22 0.11 12.34
C MET A 1 -1.95 -1.12 11.83
N SER A 2 -2.50 -1.11 10.61
CA SER A 2 -3.08 -2.32 10.04
C SER A 2 -2.00 -3.30 9.56
N THR A 3 -2.33 -4.58 9.45
CA THR A 3 -1.42 -5.63 8.95
C THR A 3 -0.81 -5.27 7.59
N LEU A 4 -1.60 -4.66 6.70
CA LEU A 4 -1.16 -4.21 5.38
C LEU A 4 -0.13 -3.05 5.45
N GLN A 5 -0.30 -2.11 6.39
CA GLN A 5 0.68 -1.05 6.60
C GLN A 5 2.01 -1.61 7.15
N VAL A 6 1.95 -2.60 8.03
CA VAL A 6 3.16 -3.27 8.55
C VAL A 6 3.89 -3.98 7.41
N PHE A 7 3.17 -4.67 6.53
CA PHE A 7 3.73 -5.30 5.34
C PHE A 7 4.41 -4.27 4.42
N GLU A 8 3.72 -3.20 4.03
CA GLU A 8 4.27 -2.12 3.20
C GLU A 8 5.53 -1.52 3.82
N ASN A 9 5.48 -1.16 5.12
CA ASN A 9 6.62 -0.62 5.84
C ASN A 9 7.80 -1.60 5.96
N ARG A 10 7.58 -2.91 5.85
CA ARG A 10 8.64 -3.92 5.85
C ARG A 10 9.32 -3.99 4.48
N VAL A 11 8.53 -3.98 3.41
CA VAL A 11 9.03 -3.99 2.03
C VAL A 11 9.78 -2.69 1.72
N LEU A 12 9.22 -1.54 2.06
CA LEU A 12 9.85 -0.24 1.79
C LEU A 12 11.22 -0.10 2.48
N ARG A 13 11.38 -0.61 3.70
CA ARG A 13 12.69 -0.64 4.39
C ARG A 13 13.71 -1.53 3.73
N ARG A 14 13.27 -2.59 3.04
CA ARG A 14 14.16 -3.47 2.29
C ARG A 14 14.64 -2.80 0.99
N ILE A 15 13.77 -2.01 0.36
CA ILE A 15 14.07 -1.28 -0.88
C ILE A 15 14.97 -0.08 -0.61
N PHE A 16 14.58 0.80 0.33
CA PHE A 16 15.33 2.01 0.63
C PHE A 16 16.58 1.77 1.49
N GLY A 17 16.63 0.64 2.19
CA GLY A 17 17.76 0.31 3.07
C GLY A 17 17.82 1.17 4.34
N PRO A 18 18.91 1.04 5.11
CA PRO A 18 19.18 1.88 6.27
C PRO A 18 19.64 3.29 5.84
N LYS A 19 19.47 4.27 6.72
CA LYS A 19 19.99 5.64 6.55
C LYS A 19 21.26 5.81 7.39
N ARG A 20 22.23 6.53 6.85
CA ARG A 20 23.44 6.95 7.56
C ARG A 20 23.17 8.24 8.33
N GLU A 21 23.50 8.25 9.61
CA GLU A 21 23.43 9.43 10.48
C GLU A 21 24.73 10.22 10.44
N ASP A 22 24.72 11.42 11.03
CA ASP A 22 25.85 12.36 11.02
C ASP A 22 27.09 11.82 11.76
N ASP A 23 26.87 10.98 12.77
CA ASP A 23 27.93 10.25 13.49
C ASP A 23 28.51 9.06 12.68
N GLY A 24 27.99 8.83 11.48
CA GLY A 24 28.39 7.75 10.60
C GLY A 24 27.70 6.40 10.88
N ALA A 25 26.85 6.32 11.89
CA ALA A 25 26.11 5.10 12.22
C ALA A 25 25.00 4.82 11.18
N TRP A 26 24.74 3.54 10.94
CA TRP A 26 23.60 3.12 10.11
C TRP A 26 22.41 2.80 11.00
N ARG A 27 21.25 3.39 10.68
CA ARG A 27 20.00 3.06 11.35
C ARG A 27 18.88 2.69 10.41
N LYS A 28 17.90 1.98 10.96
CA LYS A 28 16.65 1.68 10.28
C LYS A 28 15.82 2.96 10.11
N LEU A 29 15.19 3.11 8.95
CA LEU A 29 14.26 4.21 8.70
C LEU A 29 13.02 4.13 9.60
N HIS A 30 12.63 5.28 10.15
CA HIS A 30 11.40 5.44 10.92
C HIS A 30 10.16 5.47 10.00
N ASN A 31 8.98 5.28 10.58
CA ASN A 31 7.74 5.15 9.80
C ASN A 31 7.33 6.46 9.11
N ASP A 32 7.65 7.61 9.70
CA ASP A 32 7.47 8.95 9.16
C ASP A 32 8.44 9.24 8.00
N GLU A 33 9.71 8.89 8.16
CA GLU A 33 10.70 9.00 7.08
C GLU A 33 10.31 8.17 5.86
N LEU A 34 9.84 6.94 6.06
CA LEU A 34 9.35 6.09 4.98
C LEU A 34 8.14 6.69 4.26
N LYS A 35 7.23 7.34 4.99
CA LYS A 35 6.08 8.02 4.38
C LYS A 35 6.53 9.19 3.51
N ASN A 36 7.49 9.97 3.99
CA ASN A 36 8.04 11.10 3.24
C ASN A 36 8.82 10.64 2.00
N LEU A 37 9.62 9.57 2.13
CA LEU A 37 10.37 8.97 1.00
C LEU A 37 9.46 8.36 -0.06
N TYR A 38 8.44 7.60 0.35
CA TYR A 38 7.53 6.95 -0.59
C TYR A 38 6.57 7.95 -1.27
N SER A 39 6.14 9.00 -0.54
CA SER A 39 5.30 10.10 -1.05
C SER A 39 4.06 9.66 -1.87
N SER A 40 3.55 8.47 -1.60
CA SER A 40 2.45 7.84 -2.33
C SER A 40 1.36 7.34 -1.36
N PRO A 41 0.09 7.25 -1.80
CA PRO A 41 -0.98 6.69 -0.97
C PRO A 41 -0.62 5.31 -0.44
N ASN A 42 -0.72 5.11 0.88
CA ASN A 42 -0.46 3.80 1.48
C ASN A 42 -1.36 2.70 0.88
N ILE A 43 -0.86 1.47 0.93
CA ILE A 43 -1.51 0.30 0.35
C ILE A 43 -2.96 0.10 0.81
N VAL A 44 -3.28 0.50 2.05
CA VAL A 44 -4.65 0.42 2.59
C VAL A 44 -5.59 1.32 1.81
N ARG A 45 -5.17 2.56 1.53
CA ARG A 45 -5.96 3.50 0.73
C ARG A 45 -6.17 2.96 -0.69
N VAL A 46 -5.11 2.44 -1.31
CA VAL A 46 -5.19 1.86 -2.66
C VAL A 46 -6.16 0.68 -2.71
N ILE A 47 -6.07 -0.26 -1.76
CA ILE A 47 -6.95 -1.44 -1.71
C ILE A 47 -8.41 -1.02 -1.48
N LYS A 48 -8.67 -0.08 -0.56
CA LYS A 48 -10.04 0.43 -0.32
C LYS A 48 -10.61 1.05 -1.60
N SER A 49 -9.86 1.92 -2.26
CA SER A 49 -10.29 2.55 -3.52
C SER A 49 -10.58 1.53 -4.61
N ARG A 50 -9.73 0.50 -4.77
CA ARG A 50 -9.93 -0.58 -5.75
C ARG A 50 -11.19 -1.41 -5.44
N ARG A 51 -11.43 -1.76 -4.17
CA ARG A 51 -12.64 -2.48 -3.76
C ARG A 51 -13.92 -1.69 -4.02
N MET A 52 -13.92 -0.39 -3.74
CA MET A 52 -15.07 0.48 -4.06
C MET A 52 -15.32 0.55 -5.58
N ARG A 53 -14.26 0.69 -6.38
CA ARG A 53 -14.38 0.67 -7.84
C ARG A 53 -14.95 -0.67 -8.33
N TRP A 54 -14.48 -1.79 -7.78
CA TRP A 54 -14.99 -3.11 -8.11
C TRP A 54 -16.46 -3.27 -7.74
N ALA A 55 -16.86 -2.88 -6.53
CA ALA A 55 -18.27 -2.93 -6.12
C ALA A 55 -19.17 -2.11 -7.05
N GLY A 56 -18.72 -0.90 -7.43
CA GLY A 56 -19.45 -0.08 -8.41
C GLY A 56 -19.46 -0.68 -9.81
N HIS A 57 -18.43 -1.43 -10.20
CA HIS A 57 -18.43 -2.16 -11.47
C HIS A 57 -19.43 -3.32 -11.45
N VAL A 58 -19.44 -4.11 -10.38
CA VAL A 58 -20.41 -5.21 -10.16
C VAL A 58 -21.84 -4.69 -10.17
N ALA A 59 -22.12 -3.58 -9.49
CA ALA A 59 -23.46 -2.98 -9.47
C ALA A 59 -23.95 -2.47 -10.84
N ARG A 60 -23.04 -2.20 -11.78
CA ARG A 60 -23.36 -1.79 -13.16
C ARG A 60 -23.36 -2.96 -14.14
N MET A 61 -22.91 -4.15 -13.74
CA MET A 61 -23.09 -5.32 -14.59
C MET A 61 -24.58 -5.61 -14.68
N ASP A 62 -25.07 -5.70 -15.92
CA ASP A 62 -26.39 -6.19 -16.23
C ASP A 62 -26.49 -7.68 -15.87
N GLY A 63 -27.64 -8.10 -15.33
CA GLY A 63 -27.91 -9.50 -14.94
C GLY A 63 -27.94 -10.49 -16.12
N THR A 64 -27.68 -10.02 -17.34
CA THR A 64 -27.72 -10.76 -18.61
C THR A 64 -26.41 -11.46 -18.94
N ARG A 65 -25.37 -11.35 -18.10
CA ARG A 65 -24.17 -12.21 -18.18
C ARG A 65 -24.30 -13.51 -17.36
N GLY A 66 -25.52 -14.02 -17.26
CA GLY A 66 -25.77 -15.40 -16.87
C GLY A 66 -25.44 -16.30 -18.06
N VAL A 67 -24.43 -17.15 -17.88
CA VAL A 67 -24.05 -18.23 -18.80
C VAL A 67 -25.31 -19.04 -19.14
N GLU A 68 -25.65 -19.14 -20.43
CA GLU A 68 -26.56 -20.19 -20.92
C GLU A 68 -25.96 -21.53 -20.50
N ALA A 69 -26.62 -22.20 -19.55
CA ALA A 69 -26.32 -23.55 -19.11
C ALA A 69 -27.11 -24.56 -19.95
#